data_AF-A0A7S0XTK0-F1
#
_entry.id   AF-A0A7S0XTK0-F1
#
_cell.length_a   1.000
_cell.length_b   1.000
_cell.length_c   1.000
_cell.angle_alpha   90.00
_cell.angle_beta   90.00
_cell.angle_gamma   90.00
#
_symmetry.space_group_name_H-M   'P 1'
#
loop_
_entity.id
_entity.type
_entity.pdbx_description
1 polymer ?
#
loop_
_entity_poly.entity_id
_entity_poly.type
_entity_poly.pdbx_seq_one_letter_code
_entity_poly.pdbx_strand_id
1 'polypeptide(L)'
;MPDVSAGSLDESLSQQVTFEVTVLDPGPLLFTTPPTIDASGVARFSLSPTGPGDAHITVMLRDNGGVEDGGKDRTEQRPFIIRVVHVNLAPSFTLPQPDALAVEA
;
A
#
# COMPACT_ATOMS: atom_id res chain seq x y z
N MET A 1 -23.64 -9.27 -16.24
CA MET A 1 -22.90 -8.08 -15.76
C MET A 1 -23.14 -8.02 -14.27
N PRO A 2 -22.14 -8.06 -13.38
CA PRO A 2 -22.43 -7.95 -11.96
C PRO A 2 -22.72 -6.48 -11.64
N ASP A 3 -23.97 -6.25 -11.27
CA ASP A 3 -24.49 -4.99 -10.75
C ASP A 3 -23.93 -4.79 -9.34
N VAL A 4 -23.14 -3.74 -9.16
CA VAL A 4 -22.81 -3.23 -7.84
C VAL A 4 -23.86 -2.18 -7.51
N SER A 5 -25.06 -2.62 -7.12
CA SER A 5 -26.04 -1.71 -6.53
C SER A 5 -25.47 -1.23 -5.21
N ALA A 6 -25.03 0.03 -5.17
CA ALA A 6 -24.99 0.76 -3.92
C ALA A 6 -26.42 0.77 -3.36
N GLY A 7 -26.57 0.41 -2.08
CA GLY A 7 -27.82 0.62 -1.35
C GLY A 7 -28.24 2.09 -1.45
N SER A 8 -29.55 2.31 -1.30
CA SER A 8 -30.30 3.55 -1.46
C SER A 8 -29.53 4.86 -1.23
N LEU A 9 -29.92 5.89 -1.98
CA LEU A 9 -29.40 7.27 -2.01
C LEU A 9 -29.32 8.02 -0.64
N ASP A 10 -29.69 7.37 0.46
CA ASP A 10 -29.82 7.93 1.83
C ASP A 10 -28.75 7.39 2.82
N GLU A 11 -27.80 6.54 2.40
CA GLU A 11 -26.76 5.96 3.29
C GLU A 11 -25.40 6.71 3.27
N SER A 12 -25.32 7.86 2.59
CA SER A 12 -24.07 8.59 2.36
C SER A 12 -23.47 9.31 3.59
N LEU A 13 -24.12 9.29 4.76
CA LEU A 13 -23.66 10.09 5.92
C LEU A 13 -22.96 9.28 7.02
N SER A 14 -22.99 7.95 7.00
CA SER A 14 -22.34 7.14 8.05
C SER A 14 -21.97 5.70 7.66
N GLN A 15 -21.80 5.39 6.37
CA GLN A 15 -21.20 4.12 5.95
C GLN A 15 -19.67 4.18 6.09
N GLN A 16 -19.14 3.55 7.14
CA GLN A 16 -17.71 3.39 7.35
C GLN A 16 -17.22 2.16 6.60
N VAL A 17 -16.54 2.40 5.48
CA VAL A 17 -15.84 1.36 4.71
C VAL A 17 -14.42 1.19 5.28
N THR A 18 -14.10 -0.02 5.70
CA THR A 18 -12.78 -0.44 6.18
C THR A 18 -12.15 -1.37 5.16
N PHE A 19 -10.93 -1.06 4.75
CA PHE A 19 -10.15 -1.93 3.88
C PHE A 19 -9.23 -2.80 4.72
N GLU A 20 -9.37 -4.12 4.59
CA GLU A 20 -8.49 -5.10 5.19
C GLU A 20 -7.49 -5.55 4.11
N VAL A 21 -6.19 -5.36 4.35
CA VAL A 21 -5.14 -5.74 3.41
C VAL A 21 -4.32 -6.87 4.01
N THR A 22 -4.17 -7.95 3.26
CA THR A 22 -3.34 -9.11 3.65
C THR A 22 -2.23 -9.30 2.62
N VAL A 23 -1.00 -9.47 3.09
CA VAL A 23 0.13 -9.83 2.23
C VAL A 23 0.18 -11.35 2.14
N LEU A 24 -0.05 -11.92 0.95
CA LEU A 24 -0.03 -13.37 0.74
C LEU A 24 1.40 -13.85 0.50
N ASP A 25 2.12 -13.14 -0.35
CA ASP A 25 3.50 -13.44 -0.69
C ASP A 25 4.25 -12.11 -0.87
N PRO A 26 5.16 -11.75 0.03
CA PRO A 26 5.93 -10.53 -0.10
C PRO A 26 7.01 -10.62 -1.20
N GLY A 27 7.26 -11.80 -1.78
CA GLY A 27 8.37 -12.03 -2.69
C GLY A 27 9.70 -11.59 -2.07
N PRO A 28 10.62 -10.97 -2.85
CA PRO A 28 11.85 -10.38 -2.31
C PRO A 28 11.62 -9.03 -1.60
N LEU A 29 10.40 -8.48 -1.62
CA LEU A 29 10.10 -7.18 -1.02
C LEU A 29 9.87 -7.32 0.48
N LEU A 30 10.71 -6.67 1.28
CA LEU A 30 10.49 -6.59 2.72
C LEU A 30 9.68 -5.33 3.06
N PHE A 31 8.52 -5.51 3.69
CA PHE A 31 7.73 -4.40 4.23
C PHE A 31 8.19 -4.05 5.64
N THR A 32 8.67 -2.83 5.86
CA THR A 32 8.92 -2.29 7.20
C THR A 32 7.63 -1.84 7.87
N THR A 33 6.66 -1.41 7.07
CA THR A 33 5.29 -1.11 7.51
C THR A 33 4.33 -1.84 6.58
N PRO A 34 3.42 -2.67 7.11
CA PRO A 34 2.48 -3.40 6.28
C PRO A 34 1.56 -2.44 5.50
N PRO A 35 1.08 -2.84 4.32
CA PRO A 35 0.17 -2.02 3.54
C PRO A 35 -1.17 -1.81 4.26
N THR A 36 -1.62 -0.56 4.24
CA THR A 36 -2.93 -0.13 4.74
C THR A 36 -3.62 0.71 3.67
N ILE A 37 -4.94 0.65 3.59
CA ILE A 37 -5.73 1.45 2.65
C ILE A 37 -6.74 2.27 3.47
N ASP A 38 -6.67 3.59 3.35
CA ASP A 38 -7.63 4.48 4.00
C ASP A 38 -9.01 4.44 3.29
N ALA A 39 -10.07 4.96 3.93
CA ALA A 39 -11.41 5.04 3.35
C ALA A 39 -11.50 5.82 2.02
N SER A 40 -10.48 6.62 1.69
CA SER A 40 -10.32 7.32 0.40
C SER A 40 -9.70 6.46 -0.70
N GLY A 41 -9.31 5.21 -0.41
CA GLY A 41 -8.65 4.31 -1.35
C GLY A 41 -7.14 4.52 -1.48
N VAL A 42 -6.53 5.36 -0.63
CA VAL A 42 -5.08 5.60 -0.65
C VAL A 42 -4.36 4.46 0.07
N ALA A 43 -3.48 3.75 -0.65
CA ALA A 43 -2.62 2.73 -0.08
C ALA A 43 -1.32 3.34 0.47
N ARG A 44 -0.98 3.04 1.73
CA ARG A 44 0.27 3.44 2.38
C ARG A 44 1.04 2.21 2.84
N PHE A 45 2.31 2.13 2.47
CA PHE A 45 3.23 1.07 2.87
C PHE A 45 4.68 1.58 2.82
N SER A 46 5.56 0.96 3.59
CA SER A 46 6.99 1.27 3.59
C SER A 46 7.78 0.03 3.22
N LEU A 47 8.60 0.14 2.19
CA LEU A 47 9.49 -0.94 1.73
C LEU A 47 10.90 -0.72 2.28
N SER A 48 11.55 -1.81 2.69
CA SER A 48 12.98 -1.85 2.92
C SER A 48 13.71 -1.87 1.57
N PRO A 49 14.84 -1.16 1.40
CA PRO A 49 15.59 -1.12 0.15
C PRO A 49 16.18 -2.49 -0.19
N THR A 50 15.40 -3.32 -0.85
CA THR A 50 15.70 -4.74 -1.13
C THR A 50 15.84 -5.04 -2.63
N GLY A 51 15.81 -4.00 -3.47
CA GLY A 51 15.92 -4.14 -4.92
C GLY A 51 14.56 -4.36 -5.62
N PRO A 52 14.56 -4.67 -6.92
CA PRO A 52 13.33 -4.92 -7.67
C PRO A 52 12.65 -6.21 -7.22
N GLY A 53 11.31 -6.25 -7.29
CA GLY A 53 10.52 -7.37 -6.83
C GLY A 53 9.03 -7.22 -7.07
N ASP A 54 8.30 -8.32 -6.90
CA ASP A 54 6.85 -8.35 -6.83
C ASP A 54 6.40 -8.80 -5.43
N ALA A 55 5.32 -8.20 -4.95
CA ALA A 55 4.59 -8.65 -3.77
C ALA A 55 3.12 -8.82 -4.12
N HIS A 56 2.56 -9.97 -3.75
CA HIS A 56 1.15 -10.30 -3.92
C HIS A 56 0.39 -9.97 -2.63
N ILE A 57 -0.62 -9.11 -2.77
CA ILE A 57 -1.51 -8.74 -1.68
C ILE A 57 -2.95 -9.06 -2.07
N THR A 58 -3.79 -9.32 -1.07
CA THR A 58 -5.24 -9.36 -1.24
C THR A 58 -5.86 -8.24 -0.44
N VAL A 59 -6.83 -7.57 -1.05
CA VAL A 59 -7.61 -6.52 -0.41
C VAL A 59 -9.05 -6.99 -0.29
N MET A 60 -9.65 -6.70 0.85
CA MET A 60 -11.03 -7.00 1.16
C MET A 60 -11.70 -5.76 1.74
N LEU A 61 -12.91 -5.43 1.28
CA LEU A 61 -13.71 -4.39 1.90
C LEU A 61 -14.61 -4.99 2.96
N ARG A 62 -14.73 -4.24 4.06
CA ARG A 62 -15.78 -4.37 5.05
C ARG A 62 -16.55 -3.06 5.13
N ASP A 63 -17.86 -3.13 5.13
CA ASP A 63 -18.71 -2.01 5.53
C ASP A 63 -19.30 -2.26 6.94
N ASN A 64 -19.88 -1.22 7.53
CA ASN A 64 -20.51 -1.25 8.85
C ASN A 64 -22.05 -1.37 8.78
N GLY A 65 -22.61 -1.68 7.60
CA GLY A 65 -24.06 -1.77 7.36
C GLY A 65 -24.74 -2.98 8.02
N GLY A 66 -23.96 -3.90 8.60
CA GLY A 66 -24.47 -5.07 9.29
C GLY A 66 -24.86 -6.22 8.36
N VAL A 67 -24.96 -7.42 8.94
CA VAL A 67 -25.37 -8.66 8.26
C VAL A 67 -26.90 -8.83 8.19
N GLU A 68 -27.66 -7.89 8.78
CA GLU A 68 -29.12 -7.99 8.87
C GLU A 68 -29.74 -7.98 7.46
N ASP A 69 -30.81 -8.76 7.26
CA ASP A 69 -31.51 -8.97 5.99
C ASP A 69 -30.67 -9.57 4.82
N GLY A 70 -29.58 -10.28 5.13
CA GLY A 70 -28.75 -10.92 4.10
C GLY A 70 -27.71 -9.98 3.46
N GLY A 71 -27.44 -8.85 4.12
CA GLY A 71 -26.31 -7.98 3.81
C GLY A 71 -24.98 -8.73 3.84
N LYS A 72 -24.07 -8.36 2.95
CA LYS A 72 -22.69 -8.87 2.94
C LYS A 72 -21.77 -7.80 3.52
N ASP A 73 -21.41 -7.89 4.80
CA ASP A 73 -20.43 -7.00 5.45
C ASP A 73 -19.00 -7.14 4.90
N ARG A 74 -18.81 -8.00 3.92
CA ARG A 74 -17.51 -8.53 3.48
C ARG A 74 -17.56 -8.80 2.00
N THR A 75 -16.75 -8.09 1.22
CA THR A 75 -16.60 -8.36 -0.20
C THR A 75 -15.68 -9.56 -0.44
N GLU A 76 -15.74 -10.13 -1.63
CA GLU A 76 -14.74 -11.13 -2.05
C GLU A 76 -13.33 -10.53 -2.00
N GLN A 77 -12.34 -11.36 -1.65
CA GLN A 77 -10.94 -10.98 -1.66
C GLN A 77 -10.50 -10.71 -3.10
N ARG A 78 -9.95 -9.51 -3.35
CA ARG A 78 -9.42 -9.11 -4.65
C ARG A 78 -7.89 -9.13 -4.61
N PRO A 79 -7.22 -9.90 -5.50
CA PRO A 79 -5.76 -9.93 -5.55
C PRO A 79 -5.20 -8.69 -6.26
N PHE A 80 -4.10 -8.16 -5.74
CA PHE A 80 -3.31 -7.07 -6.33
C PHE A 80 -1.82 -7.43 -6.28
N ILE A 81 -1.06 -6.84 -7.20
CA ILE A 81 0.39 -7.05 -7.31
C ILE A 81 1.07 -5.70 -7.16
N ILE A 82 1.93 -5.57 -6.15
CA ILE A 82 2.84 -4.43 -6.00
C ILE A 82 4.13 -4.80 -6.73
N ARG A 83 4.46 -4.07 -7.80
CA ARG A 83 5.69 -4.28 -8.57
C ARG A 83 6.67 -3.13 -8.34
N VAL A 84 7.83 -3.45 -7.77
CA VAL A 84 8.97 -2.54 -7.64
C VAL A 84 9.93 -2.82 -8.79
N VAL A 85 10.12 -1.84 -9.65
CA VAL A 85 11.05 -1.91 -10.78
C VAL A 85 12.36 -1.23 -10.42
N HIS A 86 13.46 -1.74 -10.96
CA HIS A 86 14.75 -1.08 -10.84
C HIS A 86 14.71 0.24 -11.61
N VAL A 87 15.20 1.32 -10.98
CA VAL A 87 15.39 2.62 -11.63
C VAL A 87 16.89 2.87 -11.69
N ASN A 88 17.41 3.06 -12.90
CA ASN A 88 18.81 3.44 -13.10
C ASN A 88 19.02 4.86 -12.55
N LEU A 89 19.84 5.00 -11.51
CA LEU A 89 20.22 6.30 -10.95
C LEU A 89 21.53 6.78 -11.61
N ALA A 90 21.63 8.09 -11.85
CA ALA A 90 22.87 8.67 -12.39
C ALA A 90 24.03 8.45 -11.39
N PRO A 91 25.25 8.16 -11.87
CA PRO A 91 26.40 8.04 -10.99
C PRO A 91 26.66 9.38 -10.31
N SER A 92 26.87 9.35 -8.99
CA SER A 92 27.25 10.50 -8.18
C SER A 92 28.64 10.31 -7.61
N PHE A 93 29.46 11.35 -7.63
CA PHE A 93 30.78 11.37 -6.99
C PHE A 93 30.86 12.59 -6.07
N THR A 94 31.12 12.34 -4.78
CA THR A 94 31.35 13.39 -3.79
C THR A 94 32.84 13.46 -3.53
N LEU A 95 33.45 14.63 -3.80
CA LEU A 95 34.84 14.88 -3.45
C LEU A 95 35.00 14.86 -1.91
N PRO A 96 36.01 14.17 -1.35
CA PRO A 96 36.34 14.34 0.06
C PRO A 96 36.71 15.82 0.30
N GLN A 97 36.18 16.41 1.36
CA GLN A 97 36.60 17.74 1.78
C GLN A 97 38.10 17.65 2.10
N PRO A 98 38.95 18.53 1.53
CA PRO A 98 40.37 18.49 1.87
C PRO A 98 40.49 18.73 3.37
N ASP A 99 41.20 17.85 4.06
CA ASP A 99 41.78 18.20 5.36
C ASP A 99 42.56 19.48 5.14
N ALA A 100 42.11 20.56 5.77
CA ALA A 100 42.85 21.81 5.75
C ALA A 100 44.18 21.54 6.45
N LEU A 101 45.21 21.18 5.68
CA LEU A 101 46.57 21.20 6.16
C LEU A 101 46.85 22.64 6.55
N ALA A 102 46.78 22.90 7.86
CA ALA A 102 47.27 24.14 8.43
C ALA A 102 48.72 24.30 7.98
N VAL A 103 48.96 25.24 7.07
CA VAL A 103 50.30 25.70 6.75
C VAL A 103 50.73 26.54 7.93
N GLU A 104 51.47 25.95 8.87
CA GLU A 104 52.17 26.72 9.88
C GLU A 104 53.39 27.38 9.22
N ALA A 105 53.49 28.70 9.39
CA ALA A 105 54.50 29.59 8.83
C ALA A 105 55.72 29.73 9.76
#